data_AF-A0A2C9L9U3-F1
#
_entry.id   AF-A0A2C9L9U3-F1
#
_cell.length_a   1.000
_cell.length_b   1.000
_cell.length_c   1.000
_cell.angle_alpha   90.00
_cell.angle_beta   90.00
_cell.angle_gamma   90.00
#
_symmetry.space_group_name_H-M   'P 1'
#
loop_
_entity.id
_entity.type
_entity.pdbx_description
1 polymer ?
#
loop_
_entity_poly.entity_id
_entity_poly.type
_entity_poly.pdbx_seq_one_letter_code
_entity_poly.pdbx_strand_id
1 'polypeptide(L)'
;MTYHVELGELEKARLVAERAINTISFREEQEKINVWMAYLNMETIYGDPTDVKKLLHRAVSCNNPLDINLKMCNIYVANGKTFKRPMIQPGNMAFYMTWG
;
A
#
# COMPACT_ATOMS: atom_id res chain seq x y z
N MET A 1 -0.21 -11.00 -10.47
CA MET A 1 -0.60 -9.57 -10.45
C MET A 1 -0.13 -8.87 -11.73
N THR A 2 1.17 -8.81 -12.01
CA THR A 2 1.77 -8.10 -13.16
C THR A 2 1.13 -8.43 -14.51
N TYR A 3 0.88 -9.71 -14.79
CA TYR A 3 0.22 -10.17 -16.03
C TYR A 3 -1.17 -9.55 -16.26
N HIS A 4 -1.99 -9.41 -15.21
CA HIS A 4 -3.33 -8.80 -15.34
C HIS A 4 -3.26 -7.28 -15.50
N VAL A 5 -2.23 -6.65 -14.92
CA VAL A 5 -2.00 -5.20 -15.06
C VAL A 5 -1.63 -4.86 -16.50
N GLU A 6 -0.77 -5.65 -17.14
CA GLU A 6 -0.37 -5.49 -18.54
C GLU A 6 -1.55 -5.64 -19.52
N LEU A 7 -2.57 -6.42 -19.14
CA LEU A 7 -3.81 -6.61 -19.90
C LEU A 7 -4.90 -5.56 -19.59
N GLY A 8 -4.62 -4.59 -18.72
CA GLY A 8 -5.62 -3.61 -18.26
C GLY A 8 -6.69 -4.18 -17.32
N GLU A 9 -6.53 -5.41 -16.85
CA GLU A 9 -7.47 -6.13 -15.98
C GLU A 9 -7.18 -5.83 -14.50
N LEU A 10 -7.24 -4.56 -14.11
CA LEU A 10 -6.91 -4.11 -12.75
C LEU A 10 -7.70 -4.85 -11.67
N GLU A 11 -8.99 -5.10 -11.91
CA GLU A 11 -9.85 -5.79 -10.94
C GLU A 11 -9.40 -7.23 -10.67
N LYS A 12 -8.95 -7.95 -11.71
CA LYS A 12 -8.39 -9.29 -11.53
C LYS A 12 -7.04 -9.22 -10.82
N ALA A 13 -6.23 -8.20 -11.09
CA ALA A 13 -4.97 -8.00 -10.38
C ALA A 13 -5.21 -7.76 -8.87
N ARG A 14 -6.22 -6.95 -8.51
CA ARG A 14 -6.65 -6.73 -7.12
C ARG A 14 -7.12 -8.03 -6.45
N LEU A 15 -7.96 -8.83 -7.12
CA LEU A 15 -8.41 -10.12 -6.61
C LEU A 15 -7.25 -11.08 -6.32
N VAL A 16 -6.23 -11.11 -7.20
CA VAL A 16 -5.03 -11.92 -6.98
C VAL A 16 -4.24 -11.42 -5.77
N ALA A 17 -4.11 -10.10 -5.61
CA ALA A 17 -3.44 -9.50 -4.45
C ALA A 17 -4.14 -9.84 -3.13
N GLU A 18 -5.48 -9.67 -3.08
CA GLU A 18 -6.30 -9.99 -1.91
C GLU A 18 -6.21 -11.47 -1.53
N ARG A 19 -6.26 -12.37 -2.53
CA ARG A 19 -6.08 -13.80 -2.28
C ARG A 19 -4.70 -14.10 -1.71
N ALA A 20 -3.65 -13.50 -2.25
CA ALA A 20 -2.29 -13.69 -1.75
C ALA A 20 -2.15 -13.22 -0.29
N ILE A 21 -2.68 -12.04 0.06
CA ILE A 21 -2.65 -11.50 1.43
C ILE A 21 -3.36 -12.42 2.43
N ASN A 22 -4.47 -13.05 2.01
CA ASN A 22 -5.24 -13.97 2.84
C ASN A 22 -4.64 -15.38 2.93
N THR A 23 -3.83 -15.78 1.95
CA THR A 23 -3.26 -17.14 1.87
C THR A 23 -1.88 -17.23 2.52
N ILE A 24 -1.07 -16.17 2.45
CA ILE A 24 0.27 -16.14 3.04
C ILE A 24 0.18 -16.27 4.56
N SER A 25 0.98 -17.17 5.11
CA SER A 25 1.07 -17.41 6.54
C SER A 25 1.48 -16.13 7.28
N PHE A 26 0.88 -15.86 8.44
CA PHE A 26 1.27 -14.74 9.29
C PHE A 26 2.73 -14.81 9.75
N ARG A 27 3.35 -15.99 9.71
CA ARG A 27 4.76 -16.20 10.05
C ARG A 27 5.71 -15.72 8.95
N GLU A 28 5.23 -15.60 7.71
CA GLU A 28 6.00 -15.13 6.56
C GLU A 28 5.77 -13.62 6.36
N GLU A 29 6.12 -12.84 7.38
CA GLU A 29 5.89 -11.39 7.41
C GLU A 29 6.54 -10.68 6.21
N GLN A 30 7.73 -11.11 5.81
CA GLN A 30 8.45 -10.53 4.67
C GLN A 30 7.72 -10.75 3.34
N GLU A 31 7.23 -11.96 3.10
CA GLU A 31 6.46 -12.29 1.89
C GLU A 31 5.13 -11.53 1.86
N LYS A 32 4.47 -11.43 3.02
CA LYS A 32 3.24 -10.67 3.16
C LYS A 32 3.45 -9.18 2.86
N ILE A 33 4.54 -8.60 3.39
CA ILE A 33 4.93 -7.22 3.08
C ILE A 33 5.21 -7.06 1.58
N ASN A 34 5.88 -8.02 0.94
CA ASN A 34 6.18 -7.94 -0.50
C ASN A 34 4.89 -7.89 -1.35
N VAL A 35 3.86 -8.65 -0.97
CA VAL A 35 2.55 -8.60 -1.65
C VAL A 35 1.85 -7.27 -1.42
N TRP A 36 1.87 -6.74 -0.19
CA TRP A 36 1.35 -5.39 0.09
C TRP A 36 2.04 -4.32 -0.75
N MET A 37 3.35 -4.43 -0.91
CA MET A 37 4.15 -3.52 -1.72
C MET A 37 3.81 -3.61 -3.21
N ALA A 38 3.65 -4.81 -3.74
CA ALA A 38 3.22 -5.02 -5.12
C ALA A 38 1.83 -4.42 -5.37
N TYR A 39 0.90 -4.62 -4.43
CA TYR A 39 -0.45 -4.07 -4.51
C TYR A 39 -0.43 -2.53 -4.46
N LEU A 40 0.26 -1.95 -3.47
CA LEU A 40 0.39 -0.49 -3.36
C LEU A 40 1.05 0.15 -4.59
N ASN A 41 2.08 -0.49 -5.15
CA ASN A 41 2.75 0.02 -6.35
C ASN A 41 1.81 0.01 -7.55
N MET A 42 1.10 -1.10 -7.77
CA MET A 42 0.10 -1.21 -8.83
C MET A 42 -0.99 -0.15 -8.69
N GLU A 43 -1.56 -0.01 -7.49
CA GLU A 43 -2.63 0.96 -7.24
C GLU A 43 -2.11 2.41 -7.38
N THR A 44 -0.84 2.66 -7.05
CA THR A 44 -0.22 3.99 -7.20
C THR A 44 -0.01 4.37 -8.67
N ILE A 45 0.28 3.40 -9.54
CA ILE A 45 0.52 3.64 -10.97
C ILE A 45 -0.80 3.75 -11.74
N TYR A 46 -1.74 2.84 -11.48
CA TYR A 46 -2.93 2.65 -12.32
C TYR A 46 -4.27 2.96 -11.62
N GLY A 47 -4.28 3.02 -10.29
CA GLY A 47 -5.48 3.23 -9.48
C GLY A 47 -5.75 4.68 -9.12
N ASP A 48 -6.77 4.89 -8.29
CA ASP A 48 -7.16 6.20 -7.79
C ASP A 48 -6.40 6.56 -6.49
N PRO A 49 -5.95 7.81 -6.30
CA PRO A 49 -5.27 8.23 -5.07
C PRO A 49 -6.05 7.99 -3.78
N THR A 50 -7.39 8.01 -3.82
CA THR A 50 -8.24 7.72 -2.66
C THR A 50 -8.19 6.24 -2.27
N ASP A 51 -8.14 5.34 -3.25
CA ASP A 51 -8.05 3.91 -3.02
C ASP A 51 -6.64 3.52 -2.55
N VAL A 52 -5.60 4.16 -3.09
CA VAL A 52 -4.22 4.03 -2.56
C VAL A 52 -4.16 4.40 -1.07
N LYS A 53 -4.83 5.48 -0.65
CA LYS A 53 -4.88 5.88 0.77
C LYS A 53 -5.58 4.84 1.65
N LYS A 54 -6.74 4.32 1.21
CA LYS A 54 -7.45 3.25 1.94
C LYS A 54 -6.59 1.99 2.05
N LEU A 55 -5.93 1.61 0.96
CA LEU A 55 -5.07 0.45 0.90
C LEU A 55 -3.85 0.60 1.81
N LEU A 56 -3.23 1.78 1.83
CA LEU A 56 -2.11 2.10 2.72
C LEU A 56 -2.53 2.03 4.19
N HIS A 57 -3.70 2.58 4.54
CA HIS A 57 -4.22 2.50 5.91
C HIS A 57 -4.41 1.05 6.35
N ARG A 58 -4.94 0.20 5.47
CA ARG A 58 -5.08 -1.24 5.74
C ARG A 58 -3.73 -1.93 5.87
N ALA A 59 -2.77 -1.65 4.99
CA ALA A 59 -1.43 -2.20 5.05
C ALA A 59 -0.70 -1.83 6.36
N VAL A 60 -0.83 -0.57 6.82
CA VAL A 60 -0.28 -0.09 8.09
C VAL A 60 -0.97 -0.72 9.30
N SER A 61 -2.25 -1.06 9.19
CA SER A 61 -2.98 -1.74 10.28
C SER A 61 -2.60 -3.22 10.43
N CYS A 62 -2.06 -3.83 9.37
CA CYS A 62 -1.73 -5.25 9.33
C CYS A 62 -0.23 -5.55 9.50
N ASN A 63 0.65 -4.55 9.40
CA ASN A 63 2.11 -4.71 9.45
C ASN A 63 2.73 -3.56 10.27
N ASN A 64 4.05 -3.57 10.46
CA ASN A 64 4.74 -2.45 11.11
C ASN A 64 4.52 -1.12 10.35
N PRO A 65 3.95 -0.09 10.99
CA PRO A 65 3.68 1.21 10.36
C PRO A 65 4.92 1.88 9.78
N LEU A 66 6.07 1.77 10.44
CA LEU A 66 7.29 2.43 9.99
C LEU A 66 7.79 1.83 8.68
N ASP A 67 7.81 0.50 8.59
CA ASP A 67 8.33 -0.23 7.44
C ASP A 67 7.47 0.00 6.20
N ILE A 68 6.14 -0.04 6.35
CA ILE A 68 5.21 0.23 5.25
C ILE A 68 5.32 1.68 4.78
N ASN A 69 5.37 2.65 5.70
CA ASN A 69 5.47 4.06 5.33
C ASN A 69 6.80 4.38 4.63
N LEU A 70 7.93 3.84 5.11
CA LEU A 70 9.24 4.02 4.46
C LEU A 70 9.24 3.44 3.05
N LYS A 71 8.74 2.21 2.88
CA LYS A 71 8.64 1.57 1.58
C LYS A 71 7.67 2.31 0.65
N MET A 72 6.59 2.87 1.17
CA MET A 72 5.67 3.71 0.40
C MET A 72 6.35 4.99 -0.09
N CYS A 73 7.15 5.66 0.75
CA CYS A 73 7.97 6.80 0.31
C CYS A 73 8.81 6.43 -0.93
N ASN A 74 9.44 5.25 -0.92
CA ASN A 74 10.25 4.78 -2.04
C ASN A 74 9.42 4.57 -3.31
N ILE A 75 8.20 4.00 -3.21
CA ILE A 75 7.27 3.88 -4.35
C ILE A 75 6.95 5.26 -4.93
N TYR A 76 6.61 6.23 -4.07
CA TYR A 76 6.23 7.57 -4.51
C TYR A 76 7.41 8.29 -5.19
N VAL A 77 8.61 8.22 -4.60
CA VAL A 77 9.83 8.78 -5.19
C VAL A 77 10.14 8.14 -6.53
N ALA A 78 10.04 6.81 -6.64
CA ALA A 78 10.28 6.09 -7.90
C ALA A 78 9.27 6.47 -8.99
N ASN A 79 8.03 6.79 -8.61
CA ASN A 79 6.97 7.23 -9.53
C ASN A 79 6.93 8.76 -9.73
N GLY A 80 7.93 9.51 -9.23
CA GLY A 80 7.98 10.98 -9.36
C GLY A 80 6.87 11.74 -8.61
N LYS A 81 6.19 11.09 -7.65
CA LYS A 81 5.09 11.67 -6.87
C LYS A 81 5.60 12.10 -5.49
N THR A 82 5.05 13.19 -4.94
CA THR A 82 5.41 13.65 -3.59
C THR A 82 4.59 12.93 -2.52
N PHE A 83 5.26 12.19 -1.64
CA PHE A 83 4.62 11.58 -0.46
C PHE A 83 4.65 12.55 0.71
N LYS A 84 3.49 13.10 1.08
CA LYS A 84 3.34 13.83 2.35
C LYS A 84 3.26 12.80 3.47
N ARG A 85 4.36 12.63 4.22
CA ARG A 85 4.42 11.72 5.37
C ARG A 85 3.31 12.11 6.35
N PRO A 86 2.36 11.23 6.67
CA PRO A 86 1.43 11.51 7.76
C PRO A 86 2.26 11.65 9.04
N MET A 87 2.13 12.78 9.73
CA MET A 87 2.80 12.99 11.01
C MET A 87 2.31 11.94 11.99
N ILE A 88 3.15 10.96 12.31
CA ILE A 88 2.94 10.06 13.44
C ILE A 88 3.23 10.89 14.68
N GLN A 89 2.20 11.52 15.25
CA GLN A 89 2.35 12.19 16.54
C GLN A 89 2.40 11.12 17.64
N PRO A 90 3.44 11.10 18.49
CA PRO A 90 3.48 10.18 19.62
C PRO A 90 2.44 10.65 20.64
N GLY A 91 1.25 10.07 20.61
CA GLY A 91 0.25 10.26 21.67
C GLY A 91 -1.21 10.48 21.25
N ASN A 92 -1.57 10.51 19.96
CA ASN A 92 -2.98 10.69 19.58
C ASN A 92 -3.41 9.76 18.44
N MET A 93 -4.36 8.87 18.76
CA MET A 93 -5.08 7.98 17.83
C MET A 93 -6.12 8.76 17.00
N ALA A 94 -5.80 9.97 16.56
CA ALA A 94 -6.70 10.82 15.78
C ALA A 94 -5.93 11.38 14.57
N PHE A 95 -6.09 10.70 13.43
CA PHE A 95 -5.63 11.14 12.12
C PHE A 95 -6.37 12.41 11.72
N TYR A 96 -5.76 13.59 11.92
CA TYR A 96 -6.19 14.81 11.23
C TYR A 96 -5.14 15.17 10.17
N MET A 97 -5.46 14.87 8.91
CA MET A 97 -4.79 15.50 7.77
C MET A 97 -5.32 16.93 7.67
N THR A 98 -4.46 17.93 7.87
CA THR A 98 -4.78 19.32 7.56
C THR A 98 -4.69 19.54 6.05
N TRP A 99 -5.76 20.11 5.50
CA TRP A 99 -5.91 20.41 4.08
C TRP A 99 -5.05 21.59 3.64
N GLY A 100 -4.57 21.52 2.40
CA GLY A 100 -4.29 22.67 1.55
C GLY A 100 -5.07 22.47 0.27
#